data_AF-A0A7X0IIJ3-F1
#
_entry.id   AF-A0A7X0IIJ3-F1
#
_cell.length_a   1.000
_cell.length_b   1.000
_cell.length_c   1.000
_cell.angle_alpha   90.00
_cell.angle_beta   90.00
_cell.angle_gamma   90.00
#
_symmetry.space_group_name_H-M   'P 1'
#
loop_
_entity.id
_entity.type
_entity.pdbx_description
1 polymer ?
#
loop_
_entity_poly.entity_id
_entity_poly.type
_entity_poly.pdbx_seq_one_letter_code
_entity_poly.pdbx_strand_id
1 'polypeptide(L)'
;MSKVETVSPNEPLSPSVDGWYTTEELAQMLKVDPSTLRRWRTGRPIQGPPFVQLSSRVTLYDVRDVRRWLESRRIDPAQVA
;
A
#
# COMPACT_ATOMS: atom_id res chain seq x y z
N MET A 1 0.67 -27.62 -14.70
CA MET A 1 1.00 -27.60 -13.27
C MET A 1 1.73 -26.29 -13.00
N SER A 2 1.01 -25.22 -12.63
CA SER A 2 1.64 -23.93 -12.32
C SER A 2 1.56 -23.68 -10.83
N LYS A 3 2.74 -23.41 -10.28
CA LYS A 3 3.10 -23.33 -8.87
C LYS A 3 2.20 -22.31 -8.15
N VAL A 4 1.43 -22.78 -7.17
CA VAL A 4 0.84 -21.91 -6.16
C VAL A 4 1.99 -21.37 -5.33
N GLU A 5 2.37 -20.12 -5.59
CA GLU A 5 3.34 -19.41 -4.79
C GLU A 5 2.64 -19.01 -3.48
N THR A 6 2.71 -19.93 -2.53
CA THR A 6 2.33 -19.68 -1.14
C THR A 6 3.32 -18.66 -0.58
N VAL A 7 2.97 -17.38 -0.63
CA VAL A 7 3.74 -16.32 0.03
C VAL A 7 3.65 -16.58 1.54
N SER A 8 4.77 -16.96 2.14
CA SER A 8 4.89 -17.24 3.57
C SER A 8 4.55 -15.99 4.38
N PRO A 9 3.74 -16.10 5.46
CA PRO A 9 3.21 -14.96 6.20
C PRO A 9 4.25 -14.18 7.04
N ASN A 10 5.55 -14.50 6.95
CA ASN A 10 6.58 -13.90 7.82
C ASN A 10 7.92 -13.60 7.12
N GLU A 11 7.92 -13.49 5.78
CA GLU A 11 9.10 -13.00 5.06
C GLU A 11 9.14 -11.47 5.16
N PRO A 12 10.26 -10.83 5.57
CA PRO A 12 10.37 -9.38 5.49
C PRO A 12 10.16 -8.97 4.03
N LEU A 13 9.05 -8.28 3.77
CA LEU A 13 8.70 -7.81 2.43
C LEU A 13 9.84 -6.96 1.89
N SER A 14 10.63 -7.56 1.00
CA SER A 14 11.50 -6.79 0.13
C SER A 14 10.58 -5.89 -0.68
N PRO A 15 10.82 -4.56 -0.75
CA PRO A 15 9.94 -3.69 -1.52
C PRO A 15 9.98 -4.17 -2.97
N SER A 16 8.88 -4.75 -3.44
CA SER A 16 8.74 -5.26 -4.81
C SER A 16 8.94 -4.09 -5.77
N VAL A 17 10.11 -4.02 -6.40
CA VAL A 17 10.59 -2.81 -7.07
C VAL A 17 9.76 -2.45 -8.32
N ASP A 18 8.97 -3.40 -8.84
CA ASP A 18 8.04 -3.21 -9.98
C ASP A 18 6.76 -4.08 -9.83
N GLY A 19 6.04 -3.96 -8.72
CA GLY A 19 4.91 -4.85 -8.39
C GLY A 19 3.61 -4.20 -7.93
N TRP A 20 2.69 -5.05 -7.50
CA TRP A 20 1.46 -4.69 -6.81
C TRP A 20 1.58 -5.04 -5.33
N TYR A 21 1.06 -4.18 -4.46
CA TYR A 21 0.85 -4.50 -3.05
C TYR A 21 -0.61 -4.84 -2.79
N THR A 22 -0.84 -5.89 -2.01
CA THR A 22 -2.09 -6.13 -1.31
C THR A 22 -2.29 -5.10 -0.18
N THR A 23 -3.47 -5.11 0.43
CA THR A 23 -3.74 -4.20 1.56
C THR A 23 -2.85 -4.55 2.75
N GLU A 24 -2.61 -5.83 2.98
CA GLU A 24 -1.81 -6.38 4.06
C GLU A 24 -0.32 -6.00 3.89
N GLU A 25 0.23 -6.18 2.70
CA GLU A 25 1.62 -5.81 2.40
C GLU A 25 1.86 -4.31 2.53
N LEU A 26 0.94 -3.50 1.99
CA LEU A 26 1.04 -2.04 2.12
C LEU A 26 0.92 -1.60 3.59
N ALA A 27 0.02 -2.22 4.35
CA ALA A 27 -0.17 -1.93 5.76
C ALA A 27 1.10 -2.25 6.56
N GLN A 28 1.72 -3.40 6.30
CA GLN A 28 2.99 -3.79 6.91
C GLN A 28 4.13 -2.82 6.56
N MET A 29 4.23 -2.42 5.28
CA MET A 29 5.23 -1.44 4.81
C MET A 29 5.07 -0.08 5.50
N LEU A 30 3.83 0.41 5.61
CA LEU A 30 3.52 1.67 6.27
C LEU A 30 3.47 1.57 7.80
N LYS A 31 3.62 0.35 8.36
CA LYS A 31 3.47 0.04 9.79
C LYS A 31 2.13 0.52 10.37
N VAL A 32 1.06 0.36 9.61
CA VAL A 32 -0.32 0.64 10.04
C VAL A 32 -1.14 -0.65 10.03
N ASP A 33 -2.26 -0.65 10.72
CA ASP A 33 -3.20 -1.78 10.64
C ASP A 33 -3.96 -1.78 9.30
N PRO A 34 -4.21 -2.95 8.66
CA PRO A 34 -5.00 -3.02 7.41
C PRO A 34 -6.38 -2.36 7.50
N SER A 35 -7.02 -2.35 8.68
CA SER A 35 -8.27 -1.64 8.91
C SER A 35 -8.13 -0.11 8.76
N THR A 36 -6.94 0.43 9.04
CA THR A 36 -6.62 1.85 8.81
C THR A 36 -6.64 2.17 7.32
N LEU A 37 -6.04 1.32 6.48
CA LEU A 37 -6.10 1.50 5.02
C LEU A 37 -7.53 1.37 4.49
N ARG A 38 -8.32 0.42 5.01
CA ARG A 38 -9.76 0.33 4.70
C ARG A 38 -10.48 1.63 5.06
N ARG A 39 -10.24 2.17 6.25
CA ARG A 39 -10.86 3.41 6.73
C ARG A 39 -10.50 4.59 5.85
N TRP A 40 -9.24 4.68 5.40
CA TRP A 40 -8.79 5.71 4.46
C TRP A 40 -9.54 5.65 3.12
N ARG A 41 -9.72 4.44 2.56
CA ARG A 41 -10.47 4.23 1.31
C ARG A 41 -11.95 4.61 1.43
N THR A 42 -12.56 4.35 2.60
CA THR A 42 -13.98 4.62 2.83
C THR A 42 -14.26 6.00 3.41
N GLY A 43 -13.22 6.72 3.84
CA GLY A 43 -13.33 8.06 4.41
C GLY A 43 -13.82 9.08 3.38
N ARG A 44 -14.44 10.16 3.86
CA ARG A 44 -14.75 11.33 3.03
C ARG A 44 -14.09 12.57 3.66
N PRO A 45 -13.09 13.18 3.00
CA PRO A 45 -12.51 12.79 1.70
C PRO A 45 -11.77 11.45 1.74
N ILE A 46 -11.66 10.79 0.58
CA ILE A 46 -10.88 9.56 0.43
C ILE A 46 -9.41 9.90 0.71
N GLN A 47 -8.76 9.05 1.51
CA GLN A 47 -7.37 9.21 1.91
C GLN A 47 -6.53 8.02 1.44
N GLY A 48 -5.21 8.20 1.49
CA GLY A 48 -4.23 7.17 1.15
C GLY A 48 -3.81 7.18 -0.32
N PRO A 49 -2.97 6.22 -0.71
CA PRO A 49 -2.50 6.07 -2.07
C PRO A 49 -3.62 5.59 -3.01
N PRO A 50 -3.50 5.86 -4.33
CA PRO A 50 -4.39 5.30 -5.34
C PRO A 50 -4.49 3.78 -5.21
N PHE A 51 -5.68 3.24 -5.45
CA PHE A 51 -5.96 1.81 -5.31
C PHE A 51 -6.77 1.30 -6.48
N VAL A 52 -6.54 0.03 -6.83
CA VAL A 52 -7.29 -0.70 -7.84
C VAL A 52 -8.15 -1.75 -7.16
N GLN A 53 -9.47 -1.62 -7.28
CA GLN A 53 -10.40 -2.60 -6.77
C GLN A 53 -10.67 -3.67 -7.84
N LEU A 54 -10.08 -4.86 -7.67
CA LEU A 54 -10.32 -5.99 -8.56
C LEU A 54 -11.61 -6.74 -8.21
N SER A 55 -11.99 -6.76 -6.93
CA SER A 55 -13.24 -7.36 -6.47
C SER A 55 -13.73 -6.72 -5.16
N SER A 56 -14.85 -7.19 -4.62
CA SER A 56 -15.36 -6.74 -3.31
C SER A 56 -14.41 -7.00 -2.14
N ARG A 57 -13.50 -7.98 -2.27
CA ARG A 57 -12.55 -8.38 -1.22
C ARG A 57 -11.08 -8.09 -1.57
N VAL A 58 -10.77 -7.93 -2.86
CA VAL A 58 -9.39 -7.76 -3.33
C VAL A 58 -9.18 -6.33 -3.78
N THR A 59 -8.25 -5.65 -3.12
CA THR A 59 -7.79 -4.32 -3.49
C THR A 59 -6.28 -4.32 -3.55
N LEU A 60 -5.74 -3.84 -4.66
CA LEU A 60 -4.32 -3.74 -4.93
C LEU A 60 -3.88 -2.28 -4.99
N TYR A 61 -2.58 -2.09 -4.80
CA TYR A 61 -1.91 -0.80 -4.86
C TYR A 61 -0.70 -0.93 -5.77
N ASP A 62 -0.58 -0.07 -6.77
CA ASP A 62 0.62 -0.03 -7.60
C ASP A 62 1.77 0.59 -6.79
N VAL A 63 2.95 -0.04 -6.81
CA VAL A 63 4.13 0.44 -6.08
C VAL A 63 4.48 1.89 -6.45
N ARG A 64 4.35 2.26 -7.72
CA ARG A 64 4.69 3.59 -8.24
C ARG A 64 3.71 4.64 -7.72
N ASP A 65 2.43 4.30 -7.65
CA ASP A 65 1.40 5.19 -7.10
C ASP A 65 1.57 5.38 -5.59
N VAL A 66 1.88 4.31 -4.86
CA VAL A 66 2.20 4.39 -3.42
C VAL A 66 3.41 5.29 -3.20
N ARG A 67 4.47 5.12 -3.99
CA ARG A 67 5.67 5.94 -3.90
C ARG A 67 5.37 7.42 -4.18
N ARG A 68 4.65 7.73 -5.26
CA ARG A 68 4.24 9.10 -5.60
C ARG A 68 3.41 9.72 -4.49
N TRP A 69 2.50 8.94 -3.90
CA TRP A 69 1.70 9.39 -2.76
C TRP A 69 2.58 9.73 -1.55
N LEU A 70 3.52 8.87 -1.18
CA LEU A 70 4.48 9.14 -0.11
C LEU A 70 5.33 10.39 -0.39
N GLU A 71 5.81 10.54 -1.63
CA GLU A 71 6.58 11.72 -2.06
C GLU A 71 5.75 13.00 -1.93
N SER A 72 4.47 12.98 -2.31
CA SER A 72 3.56 14.14 -2.15
C SER A 72 3.26 14.52 -0.70
N ARG A 73 3.40 13.57 0.22
CA ARG A 73 3.20 13.75 1.67
C ARG A 73 4.50 14.05 2.41
N ARG A 74 5.64 13.98 1.72
CA ARG A 74 6.95 14.24 2.32
C ARG A 74 7.01 15.71 2.72
N ILE A 75 7.16 15.95 4.00
CA ILE A 75 7.49 17.27 4.54
C ILE A 75 9.00 17.32 4.65
N ASP A 76 9.63 18.29 3.97
CA ASP A 76 11.06 18.58 4.15
C ASP A 76 11.21 19.61 5.27
N PRO A 77 11.76 19.26 6.44
CA PRO A 77 11.92 20.18 7.55
C PRO A 77 12.75 21.43 7.18
N ALA A 78 13.66 21.32 6.20
CA ALA A 78 14.50 22.43 5.77
C ALA A 78 13.76 23.43 4.86
N GLN A 79 12.55 23.10 4.39
CA GLN A 79 11.72 23.96 3.53
C GLN A 79 10.53 24.58 4.28
N VAL A 80 10.37 24.28 5.56
CA VAL A 80 9.25 24.77 6.41
C VAL A 80 9.72 25.85 7.40
N ALA A 81 10.99 26.28 7.32
CA ALA A 81 11.58 27.32 8.17
C ALA A 81 11.22 28.74 7.72
#